data_AF-A2IBS2-F1
#
_entry.id   AF-A2IBS2-F1
#
_cell.length_a   1.000
_cell.length_b   1.000
_cell.length_c   1.000
_cell.angle_alpha   90.00
_cell.angle_beta   90.00
_cell.angle_gamma   90.00
#
_symmetry.space_group_name_H-M   'P 1'
#
loop_
_entity.id
_entity.type
_entity.pdbx_description
1 polymer ?
#
loop_
_entity_poly.entity_id
_entity_poly.type
_entity_poly.pdbx_seq_one_letter_code
_entity_poly.pdbx_strand_id
1 'polypeptide(L)'
;ECALWMPSGTGMHLQLSHTLNYQIQVGSTVQINLPVVNEVFNTGRALRIPYTCPLARIRPLAGRYVPPEVVAVRVPLLHLSNFQINDCPDLSAKNYAVMVLILPTDSARKWRDHELELVEVVADQVAVALSHAAILEESMRARDQLMEQNVDLDLARREAERAIHARNDFLAVMNHEM
;
A
#
# COMPACT_ATOMS: atom_id res chain seq x y z
N GLU A 1 12.41 14.06 8.26
CA GLU A 1 11.76 12.73 8.27
C GLU A 1 10.56 12.77 7.35
N CYS A 2 10.31 11.69 6.61
CA CYS A 2 9.09 11.51 5.82
C CYS A 2 8.41 10.22 6.26
N ALA A 3 7.09 10.25 6.41
CA ALA A 3 6.29 9.11 6.80
C ALA A 3 4.98 9.07 6.04
N LEU A 4 4.53 7.86 5.73
CA LEU A 4 3.30 7.61 4.99
C LEU A 4 2.33 6.80 5.85
N TRP A 5 1.17 7.38 6.09
CA TRP A 5 0.05 6.80 6.83
C TRP A 5 -1.02 6.33 5.86
N MET A 6 -1.28 5.03 5.84
CA MET A 6 -2.22 4.39 4.93
C MET A 6 -3.51 4.02 5.69
N PRO A 7 -4.70 4.09 5.08
CA PRO A 7 -5.91 3.58 5.71
C PRO A 7 -5.80 2.07 5.98
N SER A 8 -6.29 1.62 7.14
CA SER A 8 -6.41 0.20 7.47
C SER A 8 -7.54 -0.45 6.68
N GLY A 9 -7.54 -1.79 6.57
CA GLY A 9 -8.62 -2.54 5.90
C GLY A 9 -10.02 -2.30 6.49
N THR A 10 -10.12 -1.93 7.76
CA THR A 10 -11.38 -1.53 8.41
C THR A 10 -11.84 -0.11 8.08
N GLY A 11 -10.99 0.73 7.47
CA GLY A 11 -11.26 2.13 7.14
C GLY A 11 -11.36 3.09 8.34
N MET A 12 -11.33 2.58 9.57
CA MET A 12 -11.48 3.40 10.79
C MET A 12 -10.16 4.04 11.25
N HIS A 13 -9.02 3.49 10.82
CA HIS A 13 -7.71 3.90 11.29
C HIS A 13 -6.75 4.18 10.13
N LEU A 14 -5.76 5.03 10.39
CA LEU A 14 -4.57 5.20 9.60
C LEU A 14 -3.43 4.44 10.27
N GLN A 15 -2.74 3.60 9.51
CA GLN A 15 -1.57 2.83 9.93
C GLN A 15 -0.30 3.41 9.32
N LEU A 16 0.73 3.60 10.15
CA LEU A 16 2.05 3.98 9.67
C LEU A 16 2.64 2.83 8.84
N SER A 17 2.78 3.08 7.55
CA SER A 17 3.17 2.08 6.55
C SER A 17 4.64 2.22 6.16
N HIS A 18 5.10 3.43 5.87
CA HIS A 18 6.48 3.68 5.42
C HIS A 18 7.10 4.89 6.13
N THR A 19 8.41 4.84 6.31
CA THR A 19 9.25 5.90 6.89
C THR A 19 10.58 5.96 6.17
N LEU A 20 11.14 7.15 5.95
CA LEU A 20 12.33 7.31 5.09
C LEU A 20 13.66 7.01 5.79
N ASN A 21 13.85 7.36 7.06
CA ASN A 21 15.13 7.14 7.77
C ASN A 21 15.02 6.25 9.00
N TYR A 22 13.82 5.86 9.44
CA TYR A 22 13.65 5.15 10.71
C TYR A 22 12.89 3.84 10.51
N GLN A 23 13.58 2.71 10.61
CA GLN A 23 12.98 1.38 10.39
C GLN A 23 12.04 0.91 11.52
N ILE A 24 11.95 1.62 12.65
CA ILE A 24 11.35 1.07 13.88
C ILE A 24 10.18 1.93 14.34
N GLN A 25 9.02 1.80 13.66
CA GLN A 25 7.66 2.02 14.20
C GLN A 25 6.51 1.71 13.21
N VAL A 26 6.76 0.90 12.16
CA VAL A 26 5.71 0.42 11.24
C VAL A 26 4.65 -0.31 12.05
N GLY A 27 3.37 0.05 11.88
CA GLY A 27 2.25 -0.54 12.63
C GLY A 27 1.60 0.35 13.69
N SER A 28 2.10 1.56 13.94
CA SER A 28 1.39 2.55 14.76
C SER A 28 0.07 2.94 14.09
N THR A 29 -1.02 3.05 14.87
CA THR A 29 -2.34 3.39 14.34
C THR A 29 -2.88 4.69 14.94
N VAL A 30 -3.62 5.42 14.11
CA VAL A 30 -4.24 6.71 14.45
C VAL A 30 -5.68 6.68 13.96
N GLN A 31 -6.63 7.26 14.69
CA GLN A 31 -8.02 7.32 14.26
C GLN A 31 -8.19 8.26 13.05
N ILE A 32 -8.95 7.82 12.05
CA ILE A 32 -9.17 8.63 10.83
C ILE A 32 -10.07 9.85 11.08
N ASN A 33 -10.93 9.77 12.11
CA ASN A 33 -11.90 10.81 12.46
C ASN A 33 -11.28 12.01 13.22
N LEU A 34 -9.95 12.04 13.38
CA LEU A 34 -9.28 13.16 14.03
C LEU A 34 -9.52 14.46 13.24
N PRO A 35 -9.79 15.61 13.91
CA PRO A 35 -10.03 16.88 13.25
C PRO A 35 -8.93 17.27 12.24
N VAL A 36 -7.66 17.07 12.63
CA VAL A 36 -6.50 17.34 11.78
C VAL A 36 -6.47 16.46 10.53
N VAL A 37 -6.84 15.18 10.65
CA VAL A 37 -6.90 14.26 9.50
C VAL A 37 -8.01 14.70 8.53
N ASN A 38 -9.18 15.01 9.06
CA ASN A 38 -10.30 15.51 8.26
C ASN A 38 -9.95 16.82 7.55
N GLU A 39 -9.22 17.72 8.21
CA GLU A 39 -8.77 18.99 7.63
C GLU A 39 -7.80 18.76 6.46
N VAL A 40 -6.82 17.87 6.63
CA VAL A 40 -5.87 17.46 5.57
C VAL A 40 -6.62 16.86 4.38
N PHE A 41 -7.61 16.00 4.64
CA PHE A 41 -8.40 15.37 3.59
C PHE A 41 -9.31 16.35 2.84
N ASN A 42 -9.89 17.35 3.51
CA ASN A 42 -10.78 18.31 2.89
C ASN A 42 -10.05 19.40 2.11
N THR A 43 -8.92 19.90 2.64
CA THR A 43 -8.22 21.06 2.05
C THR A 43 -7.44 20.67 0.79
N GLY A 44 -6.80 19.49 0.81
CA GLY A 44 -5.93 19.06 -0.28
C GLY A 44 -4.65 19.86 -0.47
N ARG A 45 -4.31 20.69 0.51
CA ARG A 45 -3.06 21.45 0.58
C ARG A 45 -2.14 20.88 1.64
N ALA A 46 -0.88 21.26 1.59
CA ALA A 46 0.08 20.98 2.65
C ALA A 46 -0.24 21.83 3.89
N LEU A 47 -0.61 21.16 4.99
CA LEU A 47 -1.00 21.81 6.25
C LEU A 47 0.10 21.67 7.29
N ARG A 48 0.42 22.78 7.97
CA ARG A 48 1.29 22.77 9.15
C ARG A 48 0.50 22.20 10.32
N ILE A 49 0.97 21.09 10.90
CA ILE A 49 0.31 20.44 12.04
C ILE A 49 1.17 20.53 13.30
N PRO A 50 0.57 20.57 14.49
CA PRO A 50 1.33 20.52 15.74
C PRO A 50 2.12 19.21 15.86
N TYR A 51 3.34 19.25 16.41
CA TYR A 51 4.11 18.03 16.71
C TYR A 51 3.41 17.13 17.76
N THR A 52 2.47 17.69 18.53
CA THR A 52 1.63 16.93 19.47
C THR A 52 0.61 16.04 18.75
N CYS A 53 0.36 16.25 17.46
CA CYS A 53 -0.54 15.43 16.66
C CYS A 53 -0.04 13.97 16.63
N PRO A 54 -0.92 12.96 16.79
CA PRO A 54 -0.53 11.55 16.71
C PRO A 54 0.19 11.19 15.40
N LEU A 55 -0.15 11.85 14.30
CA LEU A 55 0.51 11.68 12.99
C LEU A 55 2.00 12.08 13.01
N ALA A 56 2.39 12.99 13.89
CA ALA A 56 3.74 13.50 14.03
C ALA A 56 4.57 12.71 15.06
N ARG A 57 3.93 11.86 15.89
CA ARG A 57 4.57 11.10 16.98
C ARG A 57 5.31 9.84 16.50
N ILE A 58 6.09 9.99 15.43
CA ILE A 58 6.87 8.93 14.80
C ILE A 58 8.23 8.74 15.50
N ARG A 59 8.62 9.74 16.31
CA ARG A 59 9.81 9.67 17.16
C ARG A 59 9.51 10.18 18.57
N PRO A 60 10.04 9.51 19.61
CA PRO A 60 10.05 10.07 20.96
C PRO A 60 10.91 11.34 20.99
N LEU A 61 10.41 12.36 21.70
CA LEU A 61 11.12 13.63 21.87
C LEU A 61 12.31 13.43 22.82
N ALA A 62 13.49 13.13 22.28
CA ALA A 62 14.71 13.06 23.09
C ALA A 62 15.22 14.49 23.38
N GLY A 63 14.71 15.09 24.47
CA GLY A 63 15.39 16.18 25.18
C GLY A 63 15.57 17.52 24.47
N ARG A 64 14.69 17.91 23.53
CA ARG A 64 14.82 19.20 22.81
C ARG A 64 13.82 20.26 23.27
N TYR A 65 14.29 21.50 23.38
CA TYR A 65 13.54 22.66 23.88
C TYR A 65 12.51 23.23 22.87
N VAL A 66 12.63 22.89 21.58
CA VAL A 66 11.75 23.41 20.51
C VAL A 66 11.19 22.23 19.69
N PRO A 67 9.86 22.08 19.60
CA PRO A 67 9.24 21.08 18.72
C PRO A 67 9.56 21.37 17.25
N PRO A 68 9.88 20.36 16.43
CA PRO A 68 10.12 20.58 15.00
C PRO A 68 8.82 20.96 14.29
N GLU A 69 8.94 21.67 13.18
CA GLU A 69 7.78 21.95 12.35
C GLU A 69 7.41 20.72 11.50
N VAL A 70 6.11 20.46 11.47
CA VAL A 70 5.53 19.29 10.82
C VAL A 70 4.51 19.73 9.79
N VAL A 71 4.55 19.11 8.63
CA VAL A 71 3.59 19.30 7.55
C VAL A 71 2.92 17.97 7.24
N ALA A 72 1.62 18.01 7.02
CA ALA A 72 0.84 16.88 6.54
C ALA A 72 0.15 17.25 5.22
N VAL A 73 0.13 16.31 4.28
CA VAL A 73 -0.53 16.45 2.99
C VAL A 73 -1.25 15.14 2.65
N ARG A 74 -2.43 15.24 2.03
CA ARG A 74 -3.15 14.06 1.56
C ARG A 74 -2.47 13.50 0.31
N VAL A 75 -2.43 12.18 0.19
CA VAL A 75 -1.95 11.47 -1.00
C VAL A 75 -3.13 10.66 -1.54
N PRO A 76 -3.62 10.97 -2.76
CA PRO A 76 -4.72 10.20 -3.35
C PRO A 76 -4.27 8.77 -3.66
N LEU A 77 -5.11 7.78 -3.32
CA LEU A 77 -4.87 6.38 -3.67
C LEU A 77 -5.65 6.08 -4.95
N LEU A 78 -4.94 6.10 -6.09
CA LEU A 78 -5.53 6.14 -7.44
C LEU A 78 -5.99 4.77 -7.97
N HIS A 79 -5.39 3.68 -7.50
CA HIS A 79 -5.77 2.31 -7.82
C HIS A 79 -5.42 1.42 -6.61
N LEU A 80 -6.42 1.06 -5.83
CA LEU A 80 -6.37 -0.10 -4.93
C LEU A 80 -7.39 -1.08 -5.52
N SER A 81 -6.93 -2.07 -6.28
CA SER A 81 -7.81 -2.99 -7.01
C SER A 81 -8.73 -3.77 -6.07
N ASN A 82 -9.98 -3.95 -6.52
CA ASN A 82 -11.12 -4.62 -5.87
C ASN A 82 -11.01 -6.15 -5.71
N PHE A 83 -9.81 -6.71 -5.64
CA PHE A 83 -9.63 -8.16 -5.44
C PHE A 83 -9.03 -8.45 -4.06
N GLN A 84 -9.96 -8.54 -3.11
CA GLN A 84 -9.88 -9.15 -1.77
C GLN A 84 -8.87 -8.56 -0.77
N ILE A 85 -9.28 -7.47 -0.13
CA ILE A 85 -9.30 -7.45 1.34
C ILE A 85 -10.72 -7.88 1.71
N ASN A 86 -10.85 -9.10 2.23
CA ASN A 86 -12.13 -9.62 2.71
C ASN A 86 -12.77 -8.64 3.72
N ASP A 87 -14.05 -8.36 3.50
CA ASP A 87 -14.97 -7.57 4.35
C ASP A 87 -14.74 -6.06 4.50
N CYS A 88 -14.62 -5.31 3.40
CA CYS A 88 -14.94 -3.88 3.44
C CYS A 88 -16.15 -3.58 2.53
N PRO A 89 -17.32 -3.18 3.07
CA PRO A 89 -18.44 -2.80 2.25
C PRO A 89 -18.11 -1.50 1.54
N ASP A 90 -18.00 -1.59 0.22
CA ASP A 90 -18.40 -0.60 -0.78
C ASP A 90 -18.37 0.86 -0.30
N LEU A 91 -17.17 1.36 -0.01
CA LEU A 91 -16.95 2.79 0.17
C LEU A 91 -16.43 3.34 -1.15
N SER A 92 -17.37 3.85 -1.94
CA SER A 92 -17.22 4.92 -2.93
C SER A 92 -16.52 6.20 -2.37
N ALA A 93 -15.87 6.12 -1.21
CA ALA A 93 -15.17 7.21 -0.54
C ALA A 93 -13.74 7.28 -1.08
N LYS A 94 -13.32 8.48 -1.46
CA LYS A 94 -11.94 8.78 -1.86
C LYS A 94 -10.98 8.29 -0.78
N ASN A 95 -10.22 7.23 -1.07
CA ASN A 95 -9.22 6.70 -0.14
C ASN A 95 -7.97 7.58 -0.22
N TYR A 96 -7.69 8.28 0.85
CA TYR A 96 -6.51 9.13 0.98
C TYR A 96 -5.55 8.53 2.01
N ALA A 97 -4.27 8.51 1.67
CA ALA A 97 -3.20 8.39 2.64
C ALA A 97 -2.81 9.79 3.15
N VAL A 98 -2.09 9.84 4.27
CA VAL A 98 -1.48 11.08 4.77
C VAL A 98 0.04 10.94 4.74
N MET A 99 0.69 11.83 4.01
CA MET A 99 2.14 11.98 4.05
C MET A 99 2.50 13.06 5.06
N VAL A 100 3.40 12.73 5.99
CA VAL A 100 3.84 13.61 7.07
C VAL A 100 5.34 13.87 6.92
N LEU A 101 5.71 15.14 6.88
CA LEU A 101 7.09 15.61 6.77
C LEU A 101 7.47 16.38 8.03
N ILE A 102 8.57 15.97 8.65
CA ILE A 102 9.08 16.58 9.89
C ILE A 102 10.45 17.17 9.58
N LEU A 103 10.63 18.46 9.81
CA LEU A 103 11.94 19.10 9.64
C LEU A 103 12.94 18.60 10.71
N PRO A 104 14.24 18.58 10.39
CA PRO A 104 15.27 18.33 11.39
C PRO A 104 15.12 19.27 12.58
N THR A 105 15.30 18.73 13.79
CA THR A 105 15.11 19.43 15.06
C THR A 105 16.31 20.29 15.46
N ASP A 106 17.34 20.36 14.62
CA ASP A 106 18.62 21.04 14.88
C ASP A 106 18.58 22.55 14.70
N SER A 107 17.47 23.07 14.20
CA SER A 107 17.26 24.48 13.93
C SER A 107 15.82 24.87 14.20
N ALA A 108 15.58 26.14 14.55
CA ALA A 108 14.23 26.74 14.58
C ALA A 108 13.68 26.99 13.16
N ARG A 109 14.10 26.17 12.19
CA ARG A 109 13.75 26.30 10.78
C ARG A 109 12.26 26.12 10.62
N LYS A 110 11.69 26.95 9.74
CA LYS A 110 10.31 26.79 9.30
C LYS A 110 10.17 26.46 7.83
N TRP A 111 9.07 25.79 7.47
CA TRP A 111 8.59 25.58 6.11
C TRP A 111 8.21 26.92 5.50
N ARG A 112 8.80 27.21 4.35
CA ARG A 112 8.42 28.36 3.52
C ARG A 112 7.25 27.97 2.63
N ASP A 113 6.48 28.96 2.19
CA ASP A 113 5.24 28.69 1.46
C ASP A 113 5.48 27.96 0.12
N HIS A 114 6.56 28.31 -0.59
CA HIS A 114 6.96 27.58 -1.81
C HIS A 114 7.40 26.13 -1.55
N GLU A 115 7.87 25.82 -0.33
CA GLU A 115 8.20 24.44 0.04
C GLU A 115 6.92 23.63 0.30
N LEU A 116 5.86 24.27 0.80
CA LEU A 116 4.54 23.65 0.95
C LEU A 116 3.93 23.33 -0.42
N GLU A 117 3.97 24.27 -1.36
CA GLU A 117 3.52 24.06 -2.75
C GLU A 117 4.28 22.91 -3.42
N LEU A 118 5.60 22.83 -3.20
CA LEU A 118 6.40 21.71 -3.71
C LEU A 118 5.95 20.37 -3.10
N VAL A 119 5.64 20.33 -1.81
CA VAL A 119 5.18 19.12 -1.12
C VAL A 119 3.86 18.62 -1.69
N GLU A 120 2.96 19.53 -2.09
CA GLU A 120 1.69 19.17 -2.76
C GLU A 120 1.95 18.45 -4.08
N VAL A 121 2.83 18.99 -4.94
CA VAL A 121 3.20 18.36 -6.21
C VAL A 121 3.89 17.01 -5.99
N VAL A 122 4.76 16.91 -4.98
CA VAL A 122 5.41 15.65 -4.63
C VAL A 122 4.40 14.61 -4.16
N ALA A 123 3.36 15.01 -3.41
CA ALA A 123 2.29 14.12 -2.96
C ALA A 123 1.57 13.46 -4.15
N ASP A 124 1.31 14.21 -5.22
CA ASP A 124 0.72 13.68 -6.45
C ASP A 124 1.65 12.67 -7.15
N GLN A 125 2.96 12.92 -7.16
CA GLN A 125 3.92 11.97 -7.71
C GLN A 125 4.03 10.69 -6.88
N VAL A 126 3.94 10.81 -5.55
CA VAL A 126 3.87 9.66 -4.64
C VAL A 126 2.62 8.84 -4.92
N ALA A 127 1.47 9.47 -5.16
CA ALA A 127 0.25 8.78 -5.54
C ALA A 127 0.40 7.95 -6.82
N VAL A 128 1.04 8.52 -7.85
CA VAL A 128 1.33 7.79 -9.11
C VAL A 128 2.26 6.61 -8.85
N ALA A 129 3.33 6.80 -8.08
CA ALA A 129 4.27 5.73 -7.75
C ALA A 129 3.61 4.59 -6.97
N LEU A 130 2.75 4.90 -6.00
CA LEU A 130 1.96 3.91 -5.26
C LEU A 130 1.01 3.16 -6.18
N SER A 131 0.36 3.85 -7.12
CA SER A 131 -0.49 3.21 -8.13
C SER A 131 0.29 2.22 -9.01
N HIS A 132 1.47 2.61 -9.48
CA HIS A 132 2.32 1.71 -10.27
C HIS A 132 2.80 0.51 -9.45
N ALA A 133 3.14 0.71 -8.18
CA ALA A 133 3.51 -0.38 -7.28
C ALA A 133 2.36 -1.38 -7.09
N ALA A 134 1.13 -0.88 -6.88
CA ALA A 134 -0.06 -1.72 -6.75
C ALA A 134 -0.35 -2.55 -8.01
N ILE A 135 -0.27 -1.93 -9.19
CA ILE A 135 -0.46 -2.63 -10.48
C ILE A 135 0.63 -3.69 -10.69
N LEU A 136 1.88 -3.40 -10.34
CA LEU A 136 2.97 -4.36 -10.46
C LEU A 136 2.77 -5.57 -9.54
N GLU A 137 2.37 -5.34 -8.29
CA GLU A 137 2.08 -6.41 -7.33
C GLU A 137 0.95 -7.31 -7.82
N GLU A 138 -0.11 -6.72 -8.38
CA GLU A 138 -1.23 -7.45 -8.99
C GLU A 138 -0.78 -8.29 -10.19
N SER A 139 0.02 -7.71 -11.08
CA SER A 139 0.57 -8.43 -12.23
C SER A 139 1.45 -9.61 -11.80
N MET A 140 2.24 -9.47 -10.75
CA MET A 140 3.07 -10.55 -10.20
C MET A 140 2.19 -11.67 -9.63
N ARG A 141 1.16 -11.31 -8.84
CA ARG A 141 0.22 -12.28 -8.26
C ARG A 141 -0.54 -13.06 -9.34
N ALA A 142 -1.05 -12.38 -10.37
CA ALA A 142 -1.75 -13.01 -11.48
C ALA A 142 -0.84 -13.98 -12.26
N ARG A 143 0.43 -13.58 -12.47
CA ARG A 143 1.43 -14.45 -13.09
C ARG A 143 1.67 -15.70 -12.25
N ASP A 144 1.81 -15.57 -10.94
CA ASP A 144 2.09 -16.69 -10.06
C ASP A 144 0.88 -17.67 -10.02
N GLN A 145 -0.36 -17.16 -10.04
CA GLN A 145 -1.57 -17.98 -10.17
C GLN A 145 -1.65 -18.72 -11.51
N LEU A 146 -1.31 -18.06 -12.62
CA LEU A 146 -1.27 -18.70 -13.94
C LEU A 146 -0.20 -19.79 -14.00
N MET A 147 0.93 -19.60 -13.32
CA MET A 147 1.99 -20.60 -13.24
C MET A 147 1.52 -21.84 -12.48
N GLU A 148 0.80 -21.67 -11.37
CA GLU A 148 0.18 -22.76 -10.62
C GLU A 148 -0.83 -23.54 -11.48
N GLN A 149 -1.74 -22.83 -12.16
CA GLN A 149 -2.73 -23.46 -13.05
C GLN A 149 -2.08 -24.24 -14.21
N ASN A 150 -0.97 -23.74 -14.75
CA ASN A 150 -0.25 -24.41 -15.83
C ASN A 150 0.35 -25.75 -15.36
N VAL A 151 0.90 -25.79 -14.14
CA VAL A 151 1.41 -27.03 -13.52
C VAL A 151 0.28 -28.07 -13.38
N ASP A 152 -0.88 -27.65 -12.88
CA ASP A 152 -2.04 -28.54 -12.73
C ASP A 152 -2.55 -29.07 -14.07
N LEU A 153 -2.63 -28.21 -15.08
CA LEU A 153 -3.02 -28.60 -16.43
C LEU A 153 -2.03 -29.59 -17.07
N ASP A 154 -0.73 -29.38 -16.89
CA ASP A 154 0.31 -30.29 -17.39
C ASP A 154 0.22 -31.66 -16.71
N LEU A 155 -0.07 -31.70 -15.41
CA LEU A 155 -0.28 -32.95 -14.69
C LEU A 155 -1.50 -33.70 -15.24
N ALA A 156 -2.66 -33.03 -15.34
CA ALA A 156 -3.89 -33.61 -15.87
C ALA A 156 -3.70 -34.12 -17.31
N ARG A 157 -2.96 -33.38 -18.13
CA ARG A 157 -2.63 -33.79 -19.50
C ARG A 157 -1.82 -35.08 -19.53
N ARG A 158 -0.76 -35.20 -18.72
CA ARG A 158 0.09 -36.41 -18.67
C ARG A 158 -0.68 -37.62 -18.14
N GLU A 159 -1.64 -37.43 -17.25
CA GLU A 159 -2.52 -38.50 -16.79
C GLU A 159 -3.43 -39.00 -17.90
N ALA A 160 -4.05 -38.09 -18.66
CA ALA A 160 -4.87 -38.44 -19.81
C ALA A 160 -4.07 -39.17 -20.90
N GLU A 161 -2.86 -38.69 -21.23
CA GLU A 161 -1.97 -39.33 -22.20
C GLU A 161 -1.59 -40.76 -21.79
N ARG A 162 -1.24 -40.98 -20.52
CA ARG A 162 -0.97 -42.32 -19.98
C ARG A 162 -2.17 -43.26 -20.07
N ALA A 163 -3.37 -42.77 -19.75
CA ALA A 163 -4.60 -43.55 -19.85
C ALA A 163 -4.91 -43.96 -21.31
N ILE A 164 -4.68 -43.05 -22.26
CA ILE A 164 -4.85 -43.32 -23.70
C ILE A 164 -3.83 -44.36 -24.17
N HIS A 165 -2.56 -44.24 -23.78
CA HIS A 165 -1.53 -45.21 -24.14
C HIS A 165 -1.83 -46.60 -23.60
N ALA A 166 -2.17 -46.72 -22.32
CA ALA A 166 -2.56 -48.00 -21.72
C ALA A 166 -3.73 -48.64 -22.48
N ARG A 167 -4.77 -47.84 -22.82
CA ARG A 167 -5.90 -48.32 -23.64
C ARG A 167 -5.45 -48.85 -24.99
N ASN A 168 -4.55 -48.14 -25.69
CA ASN A 168 -4.06 -48.56 -27.00
C ASN A 168 -3.22 -49.85 -26.92
N ASP A 169 -2.39 -49.99 -25.89
CA ASP A 169 -1.59 -51.19 -25.66
C ASP A 169 -2.49 -52.41 -25.41
N PHE A 170 -3.55 -52.26 -24.60
CA PHE A 170 -4.56 -53.30 -24.40
C PHE A 170 -5.22 -53.73 -25.71
N LEU A 171 -5.61 -52.77 -26.56
CA LEU A 171 -6.20 -53.07 -27.87
C LEU A 171 -5.22 -53.77 -28.81
N ALA A 172 -3.94 -53.40 -28.78
CA ALA A 172 -2.90 -54.03 -29.59
C ALA A 172 -2.66 -55.49 -29.21
N VAL A 173 -2.60 -55.80 -27.91
CA VAL A 173 -2.50 -57.19 -27.41
C VAL A 173 -3.73 -58.00 -27.82
N MET A 174 -4.93 -57.48 -27.62
CA MET A 174 -6.18 -58.16 -28.00
C MET A 174 -6.27 -58.45 -29.51
N ASN A 175 -5.79 -57.54 -30.37
CA ASN A 175 -5.79 -57.75 -31.81
C ASN A 175 -4.72 -58.75 -32.29
N HIS A 176 -3.66 -58.99 -31.51
CA HIS A 176 -2.61 -59.95 -31.85
C HIS A 176 -2.96 -61.38 -31.39
N GLU A 177 -3.88 -61.52 -30.42
CA GLU A 177 -4.34 -62.81 -29.88
C GLU A 177 -5.59 -63.38 -30.57
N MET A 178 -6.12 -62.72 -31.62
CA MET A 178 -7.13 -63.25 -32.56
C MET A 178 -6.51 -63.70 -33.87
#